data_AF-E6WVD2-F1
#
_entry.id   AF-E6WVD2-F1
#
_cell.length_a   1.000
_cell.length_b   1.000
_cell.length_c   1.000
_cell.angle_alpha   90.00
_cell.angle_beta   90.00
_cell.angle_gamma   90.00
#
_symmetry.space_group_name_H-M   'P 1'
#
loop_
_entity.id
_entity.type
_entity.pdbx_description
1 polymer ?
#
loop_
_entity_poly.entity_id
_entity_poly.type
_entity_poly.pdbx_seq_one_letter_code
_entity_poly.pdbx_strand_id
1 'polypeptide(L)'
;MKNYRATVDKRVIEAWDAKVAAFERKYGRPRRVLVAALVVGVCWLLYAPSAFALVAMFALVCVLIALQGHSQLSLLCPNCNRPPGGYLARGSGADEEVCVHCYYWLREPPWSRPKQDA
;
A
#
# COMPACT_ATOMS: atom_id res chain seq x y z
N MET A 1 -21.28 6.17 -0.28
CA MET A 1 -20.64 4.97 0.31
C MET A 1 -21.54 3.78 0.02
N LYS A 2 -21.06 2.76 -0.72
CA LYS A 2 -21.88 1.57 -0.97
C LYS A 2 -21.98 0.79 0.34
N ASN A 3 -23.20 0.61 0.84
CA ASN A 3 -23.50 -0.10 2.09
C ASN A 3 -23.32 -1.61 1.88
N TYR A 4 -22.06 -2.07 1.85
CA TYR A 4 -21.76 -3.49 1.89
C TYR A 4 -21.93 -3.96 3.34
N ARG A 5 -22.79 -4.97 3.57
CA ARG A 5 -22.80 -5.71 4.84
C ARG A 5 -21.52 -6.53 4.89
N ALA A 6 -20.45 -5.91 5.36
CA ALA A 6 -19.17 -6.57 5.52
C ALA A 6 -19.11 -7.31 6.87
N THR A 7 -18.59 -8.53 6.85
CA THR A 7 -18.49 -9.40 8.04
C THR A 7 -17.23 -9.05 8.82
N VAL A 8 -17.37 -9.00 10.16
CA VAL A 8 -16.26 -8.75 11.08
C VAL A 8 -15.80 -10.09 11.64
N ASP A 9 -14.59 -10.51 11.29
CA ASP A 9 -13.93 -11.69 11.86
C ASP A 9 -12.54 -11.29 12.38
N LYS A 10 -12.33 -11.46 13.68
CA LYS A 10 -11.07 -11.12 14.35
C LYS A 10 -9.87 -11.87 13.75
N ARG A 11 -10.05 -13.12 13.33
CA ARG A 11 -8.97 -13.92 12.73
C ARG A 11 -8.48 -13.33 11.42
N VAL A 12 -9.41 -12.80 10.62
CA VAL A 12 -9.10 -12.17 9.33
C VAL A 12 -8.36 -10.85 9.55
N ILE A 13 -8.79 -10.06 10.53
CA ILE A 13 -8.16 -8.78 10.90
C ILE A 13 -6.74 -9.02 11.42
N GLU A 14 -6.54 -9.91 12.40
CA GLU A 14 -5.22 -10.22 12.95
C GLU A 14 -4.26 -10.78 11.88
N ALA A 15 -4.74 -11.67 11.01
CA ALA A 15 -3.95 -12.20 9.91
C ALA A 15 -3.60 -11.14 8.87
N TRP A 16 -4.50 -10.18 8.63
CA TRP A 16 -4.25 -9.05 7.76
C TRP A 16 -3.22 -8.09 8.34
N ASP A 17 -3.37 -7.70 9.61
CA ASP A 17 -2.43 -6.82 10.31
C ASP A 17 -1.02 -7.43 10.36
N ALA A 18 -0.91 -8.74 10.58
CA ALA A 18 0.38 -9.43 10.52
C ALA A 18 1.02 -9.35 9.12
N LYS A 19 0.23 -9.53 8.05
CA LYS A 19 0.72 -9.41 6.66
C LYS A 19 1.12 -7.97 6.33
N VAL A 20 0.32 -7.00 6.74
CA VAL A 20 0.61 -5.57 6.53
C VAL A 20 1.88 -5.18 7.29
N ALA A 21 2.04 -5.58 8.55
CA ALA A 21 3.24 -5.31 9.32
C ALA A 21 4.50 -5.95 8.71
N ALA A 22 4.40 -7.19 8.21
CA ALA A 22 5.50 -7.85 7.51
C ALA A 22 5.85 -7.11 6.20
N PHE A 23 4.82 -6.67 5.46
CA PHE A 23 4.96 -5.90 4.24
C PHE A 23 5.64 -4.54 4.50
N GLU A 24 5.19 -3.78 5.51
CA GLU A 24 5.78 -2.50 5.88
C GLU A 24 7.24 -2.62 6.32
N ARG A 25 7.62 -3.67 7.06
CA ARG A 25 9.02 -3.91 7.43
C ARG A 25 9.90 -4.13 6.20
N LYS A 26 9.40 -4.86 5.21
CA LYS A 26 10.16 -5.21 4.00
C LYS A 26 10.23 -4.06 3.00
N TYR A 27 9.15 -3.30 2.82
CA TYR A 27 9.02 -2.30 1.76
C TYR A 27 9.01 -0.84 2.25
N GLY A 28 8.85 -0.59 3.55
CA GLY A 28 8.78 0.77 4.10
C GLY A 28 10.09 1.54 3.99
N ARG A 29 11.23 0.92 4.34
CA ARG A 29 12.57 1.52 4.19
C ARG A 29 12.96 1.80 2.74
N PRO A 30 12.92 0.83 1.80
CA PRO A 30 13.34 1.09 0.42
C PRO A 30 12.46 2.13 -0.27
N ARG A 31 11.15 2.17 0.02
CA ARG A 31 10.25 3.20 -0.50
C ARG A 31 10.66 4.61 -0.06
N ARG A 32 10.97 4.82 1.22
CA ARG A 32 11.42 6.14 1.74
C ARG A 32 12.75 6.57 1.12
N VAL A 33 13.71 5.64 1.00
CA VAL A 33 15.01 5.91 0.38
C VAL A 33 14.86 6.29 -1.10
N LEU A 34 14.02 5.57 -1.85
CA LEU A 34 13.73 5.89 -3.26
C LEU A 34 13.07 7.25 -3.44
N VAL A 35 12.11 7.62 -2.57
CA VAL A 35 11.49 8.95 -2.62
C VAL A 35 12.51 10.05 -2.31
N ALA A 36 13.37 9.85 -1.31
CA ALA A 36 14.44 10.81 -1.01
C ALA A 36 15.44 10.95 -2.17
N ALA A 37 15.84 9.82 -2.78
CA ALA A 37 16.72 9.82 -3.95
C ALA A 37 16.07 10.54 -5.15
N LEU A 38 14.76 10.38 -5.35
CA LEU A 38 14.02 11.08 -6.39
C LEU A 38 14.03 12.60 -6.16
N VAL A 39 13.80 13.07 -4.92
CA VAL A 39 13.86 14.50 -4.59
C VAL A 39 15.25 15.08 -4.88
N VAL A 40 16.31 14.39 -4.45
CA VAL A 40 17.69 14.81 -4.72
C VAL A 40 17.97 14.84 -6.23
N GLY A 41 17.49 13.83 -6.97
CA GLY A 41 17.62 13.77 -8.44
C GLY A 41 16.90 14.92 -9.15
N VAL A 42 15.70 15.29 -8.71
CA VAL A 42 14.97 16.45 -9.25
C VAL A 42 15.73 17.75 -8.96
N CYS A 43 16.22 17.94 -7.73
CA CYS A 43 17.01 19.12 -7.38
C CYS A 43 18.29 19.23 -8.22
N TRP A 44 18.98 18.11 -8.48
CA TRP A 44 20.14 18.07 -9.37
C TRP A 44 19.74 18.50 -10.79
N LEU A 45 18.67 17.93 -11.34
CA LEU A 45 18.21 18.20 -12.69
C LEU A 45 17.95 19.70 -12.93
N LEU A 46 17.41 20.39 -11.93
CA LEU A 46 17.12 21.83 -11.98
C LEU A 46 18.39 22.69 -11.91
N TYR A 47 19.43 22.22 -11.22
CA TYR A 47 20.70 22.95 -11.07
C TYR A 47 21.62 22.77 -12.28
N ALA A 48 21.75 21.55 -12.78
CA ALA A 48 22.62 21.21 -13.90
C ALA A 48 21.92 20.19 -14.82
N PRO A 49 21.15 20.65 -15.83
CA PRO A 49 20.43 19.75 -16.71
C PRO A 49 21.43 18.93 -17.54
N SER A 50 21.42 17.62 -17.34
CA SER A 50 22.23 16.67 -18.10
C SER A 50 21.37 15.49 -18.55
N ALA A 51 21.68 14.95 -19.73
CA ALA A 51 21.00 13.76 -20.25
C ALA A 51 21.12 12.56 -19.29
N PHE A 52 22.26 12.45 -18.59
CA PHE A 52 22.48 11.43 -17.57
C PHE A 52 21.52 11.54 -16.38
N ALA A 53 21.27 12.76 -15.88
CA ALA A 53 20.35 12.98 -14.77
C ALA A 53 18.89 12.66 -15.16
N LEU A 54 18.48 12.94 -16.40
CA LEU A 54 17.17 12.53 -16.92
C LEU A 54 17.01 11.01 -16.95
N VAL A 55 18.01 10.28 -17.47
CA VAL A 55 17.97 8.81 -17.54
C VAL A 55 17.94 8.18 -16.14
N ALA A 56 18.75 8.69 -15.21
CA ALA A 56 18.75 8.22 -13.82
C ALA A 56 17.40 8.46 -13.12
N MET A 57 16.80 9.65 -13.33
CA MET A 57 15.46 9.97 -12.83
C MET A 57 14.40 9.05 -13.41
N PHE A 58 14.43 8.81 -14.72
CA PHE A 58 13.50 7.90 -15.37
C PHE A 58 13.61 6.47 -14.82
N ALA A 59 14.84 5.98 -14.64
CA ALA A 59 15.09 4.67 -14.02
C ALA A 59 14.54 4.60 -12.59
N LEU A 60 14.75 5.63 -11.77
CA LEU A 60 14.18 5.71 -10.41
C LEU A 60 12.65 5.66 -10.41
N VAL A 61 12.00 6.38 -11.33
CA VAL A 61 10.54 6.36 -11.49
C VAL A 61 10.06 4.97 -11.90
N CYS A 62 10.71 4.32 -12.86
CA CYS A 62 10.38 2.95 -13.28
C CYS A 62 10.51 1.96 -12.11
N VAL A 63 11.56 2.07 -11.30
CA VAL A 63 11.76 1.22 -10.10
C VAL A 63 10.65 1.47 -9.08
N LEU A 64 10.26 2.73 -8.84
CA LEU A 64 9.15 3.05 -7.94
C LEU A 64 7.81 2.47 -8.43
N ILE A 65 7.52 2.59 -9.72
CA ILE A 65 6.32 2.02 -10.34
C ILE A 65 6.33 0.49 -10.23
N ALA A 66 7.47 -0.16 -10.50
CA ALA A 66 7.61 -1.60 -10.38
C ALA A 66 7.44 -2.08 -8.93
N LEU A 67 8.03 -1.36 -7.96
CA LEU A 67 7.89 -1.65 -6.53
C LEU A 67 6.43 -1.50 -6.09
N GLN A 68 5.74 -0.46 -6.56
CA GLN A 68 4.34 -0.22 -6.28
C GLN A 68 3.44 -1.29 -6.93
N GLY A 69 3.70 -1.68 -8.17
CA GLY A 69 2.97 -2.77 -8.85
C GLY A 69 3.17 -4.11 -8.15
N HIS A 70 4.39 -4.44 -7.74
CA HIS A 70 4.69 -5.67 -7.01
C HIS A 70 4.01 -5.69 -5.64
N SER A 71 3.92 -4.55 -4.96
CA SER A 71 3.21 -4.46 -3.68
C SER A 71 1.74 -4.85 -3.78
N GLN A 72 1.05 -4.43 -4.85
CA GLN A 72 -0.37 -4.77 -5.09
C GLN A 72 -0.59 -6.28 -5.23
N LEU A 73 0.37 -6.98 -5.83
CA LEU A 73 0.29 -8.42 -6.06
C LEU A 73 0.61 -9.23 -4.80
N SER A 74 1.35 -8.64 -3.85
CA SER A 74 1.79 -9.34 -2.63
C SER A 74 0.78 -9.28 -1.47
N LEU A 75 -0.06 -8.24 -1.41
CA LEU A 75 -1.05 -8.03 -0.35
C LEU A 75 -2.39 -8.67 -0.73
N LEU A 76 -2.48 -9.98 -0.50
CA LEU A 76 -3.68 -10.77 -0.75
C LEU A 76 -4.51 -10.97 0.52
N CYS A 77 -5.83 -10.82 0.40
CA CYS A 77 -6.78 -11.06 1.49
C CYS A 77 -6.58 -12.48 2.05
N PRO A 78 -6.46 -12.65 3.39
CA PRO A 78 -6.20 -13.96 3.98
C PRO A 78 -7.38 -14.94 3.83
N ASN A 79 -8.60 -14.44 3.59
CA ASN A 79 -9.78 -15.28 3.40
C ASN A 79 -9.95 -15.77 1.95
N CYS A 80 -9.95 -14.84 0.98
CA CYS A 80 -10.23 -15.18 -0.42
C CYS A 80 -8.98 -15.23 -1.33
N ASN A 81 -7.80 -14.92 -0.79
CA ASN A 81 -6.52 -14.84 -1.49
C ASN A 81 -6.51 -13.98 -2.76
N ARG A 82 -7.35 -12.93 -2.77
CA ARG A 82 -7.45 -11.94 -3.85
C ARG A 82 -7.03 -10.55 -3.37
N PRO A 83 -6.60 -9.65 -4.28
CA PRO A 83 -6.28 -8.27 -3.92
C PRO A 83 -7.53 -7.56 -3.38
N PRO A 84 -7.46 -6.89 -2.21
CA PRO A 84 -8.64 -6.40 -1.50
C PRO A 84 -9.40 -5.28 -2.22
N GLY A 85 -8.71 -4.39 -2.94
CA GLY A 85 -9.34 -3.35 -3.77
C GLY A 85 -9.68 -3.81 -5.20
N GLY A 86 -9.34 -5.05 -5.56
CA GLY A 86 -9.38 -5.55 -6.93
C GLY A 86 -8.12 -5.19 -7.73
N TYR A 87 -7.96 -5.81 -8.92
CA TYR A 87 -6.74 -5.69 -9.74
C TYR A 87 -6.44 -4.28 -10.28
N LEU A 88 -7.42 -3.37 -10.22
CA LEU A 88 -7.33 -2.00 -10.74
C LEU A 88 -7.40 -0.93 -9.64
N ALA A 89 -7.34 -1.31 -8.36
CA ALA A 89 -7.35 -0.34 -7.26
C ALA A 89 -6.14 0.60 -7.33
N ARG A 90 -6.40 1.91 -7.19
CA ARG A 90 -5.36 2.94 -7.08
C ARG A 90 -5.09 3.19 -5.60
N GLY A 91 -4.02 2.63 -5.06
CA GLY A 91 -3.65 2.78 -3.65
C GLY A 91 -2.66 1.71 -3.25
N SER A 92 -2.13 1.72 -2.02
CA SER A 92 -1.45 0.53 -1.50
C SER A 92 -2.50 -0.46 -1.02
N GLY A 93 -2.40 -1.75 -1.40
CA GLY A 93 -3.38 -2.75 -0.95
C GLY A 93 -3.48 -2.84 0.58
N ALA A 94 -2.49 -2.32 1.31
CA ALA A 94 -2.45 -2.23 2.77
C ALA A 94 -3.40 -1.20 3.38
N ASP A 95 -3.81 -0.17 2.62
CA ASP A 95 -4.71 0.89 3.10
C ASP A 95 -6.19 0.49 3.04
N GLU A 96 -6.50 -0.66 2.44
CA GLU A 96 -7.88 -1.09 2.28
C GLU A 96 -8.50 -1.60 3.58
N GLU A 97 -9.66 -1.05 3.92
CA GLU A 97 -10.40 -1.39 5.13
C GLU A 97 -11.24 -2.66 4.96
N VAL A 98 -11.70 -2.93 3.73
CA VAL A 98 -12.61 -4.03 3.40
C VAL A 98 -12.16 -4.69 2.10
N CYS A 99 -12.27 -6.01 2.03
CA CYS A 99 -12.08 -6.74 0.78
C CYS A 99 -13.35 -6.68 -0.10
N VAL A 100 -13.25 -6.17 -1.33
CA VAL A 100 -14.40 -6.09 -2.26
C VAL A 100 -14.89 -7.46 -2.78
N HIS A 101 -14.09 -8.52 -2.60
CA HIS A 101 -14.41 -9.85 -3.11
C HIS A 101 -15.19 -10.70 -2.11
N CYS A 102 -14.77 -10.72 -0.85
CA CYS A 102 -15.42 -11.51 0.19
C CYS A 102 -16.22 -10.67 1.19
N TYR A 103 -16.15 -9.33 1.09
CA TYR A 103 -16.79 -8.41 2.01
C TYR A 103 -16.40 -8.65 3.48
N TYR A 104 -15.16 -9.05 3.74
CA TYR A 104 -14.63 -9.09 5.11
C TYR A 104 -13.93 -7.77 5.44
N TRP A 105 -14.12 -7.32 6.67
CA TRP A 105 -13.28 -6.28 7.27
C TRP A 105 -11.85 -6.80 7.41
N LEU A 106 -10.91 -6.00 6.91
CA LEU A 106 -9.47 -6.25 7.02
C LEU A 106 -8.87 -5.49 8.20
N ARG A 107 -9.51 -4.38 8.60
CA ARG A 107 -9.17 -3.61 9.80
C ARG A 107 -10.37 -3.52 10.72
N GLU A 108 -10.13 -3.19 11.99
CA GLU A 108 -11.22 -2.96 12.94
C GLU A 108 -12.13 -1.81 12.47
N PRO A 109 -13.44 -2.07 12.28
CA PRO A 109 -14.35 -1.02 11.85
C PRO A 109 -14.51 0.05 12.94
N PRO A 110 -14.77 1.31 12.56
CA PRO A 110 -14.77 2.44 13.49
C PRO A 110 -15.81 2.33 14.60
N TRP A 111 -16.93 1.63 14.36
CA TRP A 111 -17.97 1.39 15.37
C TRP A 111 -17.67 0.25 16.35
N SER A 112 -16.65 -0.56 16.09
CA SER A 112 -16.23 -1.65 16.98
C SER A 112 -15.21 -1.22 18.02
N ARG A 113 -14.62 -0.03 17.84
CA ARG A 113 -13.71 0.54 18.84
C ARG A 113 -14.51 0.85 20.11
N PRO A 114 -14.04 0.44 21.31
CA PRO A 114 -14.64 0.93 22.53
C PRO A 114 -14.61 2.46 22.47
N LYS A 115 -15.75 3.11 22.75
CA LYS A 115 -15.78 4.56 22.95
C LYS A 115 -14.71 4.85 24.00
N GLN A 116 -13.59 5.44 23.59
CA GLN A 116 -12.72 6.09 24.54
C GLN A 116 -13.53 7.29 25.01
N ASP A 117 -14.07 7.15 26.21
CA ASP A 117 -14.80 8.19 26.89
C ASP A 117 -13.95 9.46 26.96
N ALA A 118 -14.66 10.59 26.86
CA ALA A 118 -14.20 11.96 26.66
C ALA A 118 -13.02 12.42 27.52
#